data_AF-A0A918WJI6-F1
#
_entry.id   AF-A0A918WJI6-F1
#
_cell.length_a   1.000
_cell.length_b   1.000
_cell.length_c   1.000
_cell.angle_alpha   90.00
_cell.angle_beta   90.00
_cell.angle_gamma   90.00
#
_symmetry.space_group_name_H-M   'P 1'
#
loop_
_entity.id
_entity.type
_entity.pdbx_description
1 polymer ?
#
loop_
_entity_poly.entity_id
_entity_poly.type
_entity_poly.pdbx_seq_one_letter_code
_entity_poly.pdbx_strand_id
1 'polypeptide(L)'
;METRVLLPEGEAPATIKEVVLALQAQKLSVRHDKKNWGDWLVFEAAETVVSIESNRGLTSSATIEEAEGEEDLSLAIVAAFRKLGWEGEDEDGRYPL
;
A
#
# COMPACT_ATOMS: atom_id res chain seq x y z
N MET A 1 10.78 5.39 6.87
CA MET A 1 10.95 3.93 6.99
C MET A 1 10.38 3.28 5.74
N GLU A 2 10.92 2.15 5.28
CA GLU A 2 10.35 1.43 4.12
C GLU A 2 9.71 0.12 4.59
N THR A 3 8.43 -0.07 4.27
CA THR A 3 7.68 -1.29 4.61
C THR A 3 7.12 -1.91 3.33
N ARG A 4 7.58 -3.11 2.99
CA ARG A 4 7.04 -3.87 1.85
C ARG A 4 5.82 -4.67 2.29
N VAL A 5 4.75 -4.60 1.50
CA VAL A 5 3.52 -5.37 1.68
C VAL A 5 3.17 -6.14 0.43
N LEU A 6 2.61 -7.33 0.58
CA LEU A 6 2.25 -8.21 -0.54
C LEU A 6 1.09 -9.14 -0.20
N LEU A 7 0.43 -9.64 -1.24
CA LEU A 7 -0.57 -10.71 -1.08
C LEU A 7 0.10 -12.06 -0.77
N PRO A 8 -0.57 -12.93 0.00
CA PRO A 8 -0.16 -14.32 0.17
C PRO A 8 0.02 -15.05 -1.17
N GLU A 9 0.87 -16.07 -1.18
CA GLU A 9 1.12 -16.82 -2.41
C GLU A 9 -0.14 -17.59 -2.85
N GLY A 10 -0.50 -17.45 -4.13
CA GLY A 10 -1.68 -18.09 -4.72
C GLY A 10 -2.99 -17.30 -4.60
N GLU A 11 -3.00 -16.19 -3.86
CA GLU A 11 -4.13 -15.25 -3.84
C GLU A 11 -4.28 -14.51 -5.17
N ALA A 12 -5.52 -14.17 -5.51
CA ALA A 12 -5.79 -13.39 -6.71
C ALA A 12 -5.27 -11.96 -6.53
N PRO A 13 -4.63 -11.34 -7.55
CA PRO A 13 -4.13 -9.98 -7.45
C PRO A 13 -5.27 -9.00 -7.21
N ALA A 14 -5.05 -8.02 -6.35
CA ALA A 14 -6.01 -6.96 -6.09
C ALA A 14 -6.01 -5.95 -7.24
N THR A 15 -7.16 -5.33 -7.51
CA THR A 15 -7.24 -4.15 -8.35
C THR A 15 -6.70 -2.93 -7.59
N ILE A 16 -6.10 -1.97 -8.30
CA ILE A 16 -5.70 -0.69 -7.69
C ILE A 16 -6.92 0.00 -7.04
N LYS A 17 -8.11 -0.17 -7.61
CA LYS A 17 -9.36 0.36 -7.07
C LYS A 17 -9.68 -0.21 -5.69
N GLU A 18 -9.48 -1.51 -5.47
CA GLU A 18 -9.68 -2.14 -4.16
C GLU A 18 -8.71 -1.58 -3.12
N VAL A 19 -7.45 -1.38 -3.50
CA VAL A 19 -6.43 -0.74 -2.64
C VAL A 19 -6.86 0.68 -2.26
N VAL A 20 -7.26 1.50 -3.24
CA VAL A 20 -7.74 2.88 -3.00
C VAL A 20 -8.97 2.89 -2.10
N LEU A 21 -9.94 2.00 -2.32
CA LEU A 21 -11.15 1.90 -1.49
C LEU A 21 -10.82 1.48 -0.05
N ALA A 22 -9.87 0.57 0.14
CA ALA A 22 -9.43 0.16 1.47
C ALA A 22 -8.77 1.32 2.24
N LEU A 23 -7.94 2.12 1.57
CA LEU A 23 -7.32 3.32 2.17
C LEU A 23 -8.37 4.39 2.51
N GLN A 24 -9.32 4.63 1.61
CA GLN A 24 -10.44 5.55 1.87
C GLN A 24 -11.32 5.08 3.04
N ALA A 25 -11.47 3.77 3.24
CA ALA A 25 -12.18 3.21 4.39
C ALA A 25 -11.47 3.48 5.73
N GLN A 26 -10.17 3.84 5.71
CA GLN A 26 -9.42 4.35 6.86
C GLN A 26 -9.52 5.87 7.00
N LYS A 27 -10.42 6.52 6.24
CA LYS A 27 -10.60 7.98 6.17
C LYS A 27 -9.38 8.72 5.60
N LEU A 28 -8.55 8.04 4.82
CA LEU A 28 -7.41 8.65 4.15
C LEU A 28 -7.84 9.31 2.84
N SER A 29 -7.45 10.58 2.65
CA SER A 29 -7.56 11.28 1.38
C SER A 29 -6.41 10.85 0.46
N VAL A 30 -6.64 9.79 -0.32
CA VAL A 30 -5.65 9.22 -1.24
C VAL A 30 -5.96 9.56 -2.70
N ARG A 31 -4.91 9.90 -3.46
CA ARG A 31 -4.94 10.08 -4.91
C ARG A 31 -4.05 9.04 -5.59
N HIS A 32 -4.61 8.31 -6.55
CA HIS A 32 -3.83 7.47 -7.44
C HIS A 32 -3.22 8.29 -8.58
N ASP A 33 -1.89 8.27 -8.69
CA ASP A 33 -1.11 8.89 -9.75
C ASP A 33 -0.46 7.80 -10.62
N LYS A 34 -0.94 7.67 -11.85
CA LYS A 34 -0.45 6.66 -12.79
C LYS A 34 0.73 7.19 -13.60
N LYS A 35 1.91 6.57 -13.44
CA LYS A 35 3.09 6.85 -14.28
C LYS A 35 3.38 5.67 -15.21
N ASN A 36 4.22 5.93 -16.22
CA ASN A 36 4.64 4.91 -17.19
C ASN A 36 5.60 3.85 -16.59
N TRP A 37 6.16 4.11 -15.40
CA TRP A 37 7.17 3.28 -14.73
C TRP A 37 6.71 2.76 -13.37
N GLY A 38 5.50 3.08 -12.93
CA GLY A 38 4.94 2.66 -11.64
C GLY A 38 3.68 3.44 -11.27
N ASP A 39 2.81 2.85 -10.45
CA ASP A 39 1.62 3.51 -9.91
C ASP A 39 1.90 4.01 -8.49
N TRP A 40 1.51 5.24 -8.18
CA TRP A 40 1.76 5.86 -6.87
C TRP A 40 0.44 6.22 -6.21
N LEU A 41 0.35 5.99 -4.90
CA LEU A 41 -0.71 6.53 -4.06
C LEU A 41 -0.12 7.63 -3.19
N VAL A 42 -0.67 8.83 -3.35
CA VAL A 42 -0.22 10.03 -2.65
C VAL A 42 -1.33 10.50 -1.72
N PHE A 43 -0.95 10.86 -0.49
CA PHE A 43 -1.87 11.34 0.53
C PHE A 43 -1.80 12.88 0.62
N GLU A 44 -2.92 13.51 0.93
CA GLU A 44 -3.00 14.97 1.01
C GLU A 44 -2.14 15.52 2.16
N ALA A 45 -1.31 16.52 1.85
CA ALA A 45 -0.42 17.19 2.81
C ALA A 45 0.54 16.25 3.58
N ALA A 46 0.89 15.12 2.97
CA ALA A 46 1.80 14.14 3.54
C ALA A 46 2.98 13.87 2.59
N GLU A 47 4.12 13.55 3.16
CA GLU A 47 5.32 13.10 2.44
C GLU A 47 5.38 11.58 2.28
N THR A 48 4.65 10.83 3.12
CA THR A 48 4.48 9.38 2.96
C THR A 48 3.85 9.05 1.62
N VAL A 49 4.42 8.09 0.91
CA VAL A 49 3.91 7.59 -0.38
C VAL A 49 3.81 6.08 -0.38
N VAL A 50 2.89 5.54 -1.18
CA VAL A 50 2.83 4.11 -1.46
C VAL A 50 3.08 3.88 -2.94
N SER A 51 4.18 3.22 -3.27
CA SER A 51 4.46 2.77 -4.62
C SER A 51 3.86 1.39 -4.85
N ILE A 52 3.16 1.23 -5.98
CA ILE A 52 2.44 0.02 -6.36
C ILE A 52 3.08 -0.54 -7.62
N GLU A 53 3.51 -1.80 -7.53
CA GLU A 53 3.83 -2.58 -8.71
C GLU A 53 2.53 -3.05 -9.35
N SER A 54 2.21 -2.51 -10.52
CA SER A 54 0.96 -2.83 -11.21
C SER A 54 1.17 -3.40 -12.60
N ASN A 55 0.35 -4.39 -12.93
CA ASN A 55 0.26 -4.97 -14.27
C ASN A 55 -1.19 -4.91 -14.74
N ARG A 56 -1.47 -4.05 -15.73
CA ARG A 56 -2.82 -3.84 -16.28
C ARG A 56 -3.88 -3.48 -15.23
N GLY A 57 -3.50 -2.74 -14.20
CA GLY A 57 -4.40 -2.28 -13.13
C GLY A 57 -4.61 -3.28 -11.98
N LEU A 58 -3.88 -4.39 -12.00
CA LEU A 58 -3.81 -5.39 -10.94
C LEU A 58 -2.47 -5.28 -10.21
N THR A 59 -2.44 -5.63 -8.94
CA THR A 59 -1.25 -5.58 -8.08
C THR A 59 -1.28 -6.71 -7.05
N SER A 60 -0.08 -7.15 -6.66
CA SER A 60 0.13 -8.12 -5.59
C SER A 60 1.16 -7.64 -4.57
N SER A 61 1.72 -6.44 -4.75
CA SER A 61 2.80 -5.90 -3.94
C SER A 61 2.79 -4.38 -3.96
N ALA A 62 3.17 -3.78 -2.84
CA ALA A 62 3.36 -2.35 -2.69
C ALA A 62 4.47 -2.08 -1.68
N THR A 63 5.07 -0.90 -1.79
CA THR A 63 6.06 -0.41 -0.84
C THR A 63 5.55 0.88 -0.23
N ILE A 64 5.53 0.93 1.10
CA ILE A 64 5.17 2.11 1.89
C ILE A 64 6.46 2.83 2.26
N GLU A 65 6.65 4.03 1.73
CA GLU A 65 7.78 4.90 2.07
C GLU A 65 7.29 5.94 3.06
N GLU A 66 7.52 5.68 4.35
CA GLU A 66 7.04 6.48 5.47
C GLU A 66 7.96 7.68 5.73
N ALA A 67 7.38 8.87 5.80
CA ALA A 67 8.06 10.09 6.22
C ALA A 67 8.12 10.22 7.75
N GLU A 68 9.12 10.96 8.25
CA GLU A 68 9.28 11.18 9.70
C GLU A 68 8.15 12.04 10.27
N GLY A 69 7.55 11.62 11.39
CA GLY A 69 6.46 12.34 12.06
C GLY A 69 5.06 12.07 11.49
N GLU A 70 4.92 11.07 10.61
CA GLU A 70 3.64 10.66 10.00
C GLU A 70 3.19 9.26 10.45
N GLU A 71 3.52 8.84 11.68
CA GLU A 71 3.30 7.46 12.16
C GLU A 71 1.82 7.05 12.17
N ASP A 72 0.92 7.96 12.49
CA ASP A 72 -0.53 7.71 12.46
C ASP A 72 -1.03 7.42 11.04
N LEU A 73 -0.44 8.07 10.03
CA LEU A 73 -0.74 7.82 8.62
C LEU A 73 -0.22 6.43 8.22
N SER A 74 1.02 6.10 8.55
CA SER A 74 1.60 4.78 8.30
C SER A 74 0.75 3.66 8.91
N LEU A 75 0.33 3.81 10.17
CA LEU A 75 -0.55 2.85 10.85
C LEU A 75 -1.89 2.69 10.14
N ALA A 76 -2.48 3.77 9.64
CA ALA A 76 -3.72 3.72 8.87
C ALA A 76 -3.53 3.01 7.52
N ILE A 77 -2.41 3.25 6.83
CA ILE A 77 -2.06 2.59 5.57
C ILE A 77 -1.90 1.08 5.80
N VAL A 78 -1.11 0.67 6.81
CA VAL A 78 -0.92 -0.74 7.16
C VAL A 78 -2.26 -1.39 7.52
N ALA A 79 -3.12 -0.71 8.27
CA ALA A 79 -4.45 -1.21 8.60
C ALA A 79 -5.35 -1.40 7.36
N ALA A 80 -5.18 -0.63 6.29
CA ALA A 80 -5.88 -0.85 5.02
C ALA A 80 -5.40 -2.14 4.34
N PHE A 81 -4.08 -2.33 4.25
CA PHE A 81 -3.49 -3.54 3.67
C PHE A 81 -3.83 -4.81 4.46
N ARG A 82 -3.77 -4.74 5.79
CA ARG A 82 -4.24 -5.83 6.68
C ARG A 82 -5.69 -6.24 6.37
N LYS A 83 -6.59 -5.28 6.16
CA LYS A 83 -8.01 -5.57 5.82
C LYS A 83 -8.18 -6.23 4.46
N LEU A 84 -7.24 -6.02 3.54
CA LEU A 84 -7.20 -6.69 2.25
C LEU A 84 -6.56 -8.08 2.32
N GLY A 85 -6.09 -8.51 3.50
CA GLY A 85 -5.42 -9.79 3.69
C GLY A 85 -3.96 -9.80 3.24
N TRP A 86 -3.33 -8.63 3.15
CA TRP A 86 -1.92 -8.53 2.77
C TRP A 86 -1.01 -8.80 3.99
N GLU A 87 0.21 -9.24 3.69
CA GLU A 87 1.28 -9.55 4.62
C GLU A 87 2.42 -8.54 4.44
N GLY A 88 3.23 -8.34 5.48
CA GLY A 88 4.48 -7.60 5.40
C GLY A 88 5.62 -8.52 5.01
N GLU A 89 6.68 -7.97 4.43
CA GLU A 89 7.91 -8.70 4.12
C GLU A 89 9.13 -7.87 4.49
N ASP A 90 10.05 -8.51 5.21
CA ASP A 90 11.37 -7.99 5.55
C ASP A 90 12.46 -9.08 5.31
N GLU A 91 13.66 -8.86 5.84
CA GLU A 91 14.80 -9.78 5.69
C GLU A 91 14.57 -11.16 6.35
N ASP A 92 13.71 -11.24 7.36
CA ASP A 92 13.38 -12.47 8.08
C ASP A 92 12.21 -13.23 7.42
N GLY A 93 11.54 -12.60 6.45
CA GLY A 93 10.49 -13.18 5.62
C GLY A 93 9.14 -12.50 5.79
N ARG A 94 8.06 -13.25 5.58
CA ARG A 94 6.69 -12.71 5.65
C ARG A 94 6.15 -12.71 7.07
N TYR A 95 5.43 -11.65 7.41
CA TYR A 95 4.78 -11.50 8.71
C TYR A 95 3.34 -10.97 8.57
N PRO A 96 2.45 -11.30 9.51
CA PRO A 96 1.10 -10.75 9.52
C PRO A 96 1.14 -9.25 9.81
N LEU A 97 0.45 -8.46 8.98
CA LEU A 97 0.33 -7.01 9.17
C LEU A 97 -0.49 -6.63 10.38
#